data_AF-A0A0J7IK05-F1
#
_entry.id   AF-A0A0J7IK05-F1
#
_cell.length_a   1.000
_cell.length_b   1.000
_cell.length_c   1.000
_cell.angle_alpha   90.00
_cell.angle_beta   90.00
_cell.angle_gamma   90.00
#
_symmetry.space_group_name_H-M   'P 1'
#
loop_
_entity.id
_entity.type
_entity.pdbx_description
1 polymer ?
#
loop_
_entity_poly.entity_id
_entity_poly.type
_entity_poly.pdbx_seq_one_letter_code
_entity_poly.pdbx_strand_id
1 'polypeptide(L)'
;MPKTLKSRHKKLIHTIMKTLLKAFIVVIIIIGGVLIIVVGKKPFPEPECLVCGINLIRILGIAEVILGLGALVIQANLTEKQRTF
;
A
#
# COMPACT_ATOMS: atom_id res chain seq x y z
N MET A 1 3.77 -16.55 -39.74
CA MET A 1 4.37 -15.55 -38.82
C MET A 1 3.29 -14.92 -37.91
N PRO A 2 3.02 -15.43 -36.69
CA PRO A 2 2.01 -14.84 -35.78
C PRO A 2 2.57 -14.22 -34.47
N LYS A 3 3.89 -14.05 -34.36
CA LYS A 3 4.54 -13.65 -33.08
C LYS A 3 4.36 -12.16 -32.71
N THR A 4 4.03 -11.29 -33.67
CA THR A 4 3.89 -9.83 -33.46
C THR A 4 2.55 -9.43 -32.85
N LEU A 5 1.45 -10.12 -33.20
CA LEU A 5 0.11 -9.84 -32.68
C LEU A 5 -0.02 -10.24 -31.19
N LYS A 6 0.54 -11.40 -30.81
CA LYS A 6 0.56 -11.87 -29.41
C LYS A 6 1.40 -10.97 -28.51
N SER A 7 2.50 -10.40 -29.04
CA SER A 7 3.33 -9.43 -28.31
C SER A 7 2.62 -8.09 -28.08
N ARG A 8 1.94 -7.55 -29.10
CA ARG A 8 1.09 -6.35 -28.92
C ARG A 8 -0.06 -6.58 -27.93
N HIS A 9 -0.72 -7.73 -28.01
CA HIS A 9 -1.83 -8.05 -27.11
C HIS A 9 -1.36 -8.20 -25.65
N LYS A 10 -0.21 -8.86 -25.42
CA LYS A 10 0.39 -8.96 -24.08
C LYS A 10 0.82 -7.60 -23.53
N LYS A 11 1.35 -6.71 -24.38
CA LYS A 11 1.71 -5.33 -24.00
C LYS A 11 0.47 -4.49 -23.67
N LEU A 12 -0.61 -4.64 -24.43
CA LEU A 12 -1.89 -3.97 -24.19
C LEU A 12 -2.51 -4.42 -22.85
N ILE A 13 -2.58 -5.73 -22.60
CA ILE A 13 -3.10 -6.28 -21.34
C ILE A 13 -2.25 -5.81 -20.14
N HIS A 14 -0.92 -5.76 -20.28
CA HIS A 14 -0.04 -5.28 -19.21
C HIS A 14 -0.29 -3.79 -18.89
N THR A 15 -0.50 -2.95 -19.89
CA THR A 15 -0.86 -1.54 -19.69
C THR A 15 -2.22 -1.39 -19.04
N ILE A 16 -3.23 -2.13 -19.50
CA ILE A 16 -4.58 -2.12 -18.92
C ILE A 16 -4.54 -2.56 -17.46
N MET A 17 -3.84 -3.66 -17.15
CA MET A 17 -3.72 -4.20 -15.80
C MET A 17 -3.00 -3.25 -14.86
N LYS A 18 -1.96 -2.54 -15.34
CA LYS A 18 -1.29 -1.49 -14.57
C LYS A 18 -2.22 -0.33 -14.21
N THR A 19 -3.09 0.07 -15.13
CA THR A 19 -4.08 1.13 -14.90
C THR A 19 -5.16 0.68 -13.92
N LEU A 20 -5.67 -0.54 -14.06
CA LEU A 20 -6.64 -1.13 -13.14
C LEU A 20 -6.07 -1.27 -11.72
N LEU A 21 -4.81 -1.71 -11.59
CA LEU A 21 -4.15 -1.83 -10.30
C LEU A 21 -4.02 -0.47 -9.60
N LYS A 22 -3.64 0.58 -10.36
CA LYS A 22 -3.58 1.96 -9.84
C LYS A 22 -4.94 2.44 -9.37
N ALA A 23 -5.99 2.22 -10.14
CA ALA A 23 -7.35 2.62 -9.77
C ALA A 23 -7.82 1.89 -8.50
N PHE A 24 -7.55 0.58 -8.40
CA PHE A 24 -7.93 -0.23 -7.25
C PHE A 24 -7.27 0.24 -5.95
N ILE A 25 -5.98 0.56 -5.98
CA ILE A 25 -5.24 1.09 -4.82
C ILE A 25 -5.85 2.42 -4.35
N VAL A 26 -6.17 3.33 -5.28
CA VAL A 26 -6.79 4.62 -4.97
C VAL A 26 -8.14 4.42 -4.28
N VAL A 27 -8.97 3.49 -4.78
CA VAL A 27 -10.27 3.17 -4.18
C VAL A 27 -10.11 2.64 -2.75
N ILE A 28 -9.17 1.73 -2.50
CA ILE A 28 -8.93 1.19 -1.14
C ILE A 28 -8.50 2.30 -0.17
N ILE A 29 -7.62 3.21 -0.59
CA ILE A 29 -7.16 4.31 0.26
C ILE A 29 -8.32 5.24 0.64
N ILE A 30 -9.18 5.57 -0.33
CA ILE A 30 -10.36 6.43 -0.08
C ILE A 30 -11.32 5.73 0.87
N ILE A 31 -11.66 4.45 0.62
CA ILE A 31 -12.58 3.69 1.48
C ILE A 31 -12.00 3.54 2.88
N GLY A 32 -10.71 3.20 3.01
CA GLY A 32 -10.03 3.08 4.30
C GLY A 32 -10.05 4.41 5.07
N GLY A 33 -9.71 5.52 4.41
CA GLY A 33 -9.74 6.84 5.03
C GLY A 33 -11.15 7.24 5.50
N VAL A 34 -12.16 7.03 4.66
CA VAL A 34 -13.55 7.34 5.01
C VAL A 34 -14.05 6.46 6.15
N LEU A 35 -13.74 5.15 6.15
CA LEU A 35 -14.13 4.25 7.24
C LEU A 35 -13.52 4.66 8.58
N ILE A 36 -12.25 5.06 8.60
CA ILE A 36 -11.59 5.54 9.82
C ILE A 36 -12.30 6.80 10.35
N ILE A 37 -12.69 7.71 9.47
CA ILE A 37 -13.38 8.96 9.83
C ILE A 37 -14.83 8.69 10.30
N VAL A 38 -15.52 7.73 9.69
CA VAL A 38 -16.94 7.44 10.01
C VAL A 38 -17.09 6.58 11.27
N VAL A 39 -16.22 5.58 11.44
CA VAL A 39 -16.22 4.71 12.63
C VAL A 39 -15.63 5.45 13.84
N GLY A 40 -14.60 6.28 13.62
CA GLY A 40 -14.10 7.23 14.60
C GLY A 40 -15.01 8.43 14.72
N LYS A 41 -16.16 8.30 15.40
CA LYS A 41 -17.09 9.41 15.67
C LYS A 41 -16.42 10.52 16.52
N LYS A 42 -15.62 11.37 15.88
CA LYS A 42 -15.26 12.74 16.26
C LYS A 42 -14.41 13.30 15.11
N PRO A 43 -14.65 14.55 14.67
CA PRO A 43 -13.60 15.24 13.94
C PRO A 43 -12.38 15.23 14.86
N PHE A 44 -11.19 15.15 14.30
CA PHE A 44 -9.95 15.30 15.04
C PHE A 44 -9.67 16.81 15.22
N PRO A 45 -10.26 17.50 16.22
CA PRO A 45 -9.58 18.63 16.83
C PRO A 45 -9.72 18.59 18.34
N GLU A 46 -8.64 18.23 19.02
CA GLU A 46 -8.16 18.85 20.27
C GLU A 46 -6.84 18.15 20.62
N PRO A 47 -5.71 18.88 20.80
CA PRO A 47 -4.46 18.28 21.25
C PRO A 47 -4.53 18.03 22.77
N GLU A 48 -5.52 17.28 23.24
CA GLU A 48 -5.56 16.77 24.60
C GLU A 48 -4.82 15.44 24.59
N CYS A 49 -3.50 15.50 24.77
CA CYS A 49 -2.58 14.40 25.05
C CYS A 49 -3.15 12.99 24.80
N LEU A 50 -3.34 12.62 23.52
CA LEU A 50 -3.38 11.21 23.07
C LEU A 50 -2.14 10.44 23.57
N VAL A 51 -1.14 11.23 23.99
CA VAL A 51 0.08 10.93 24.73
C VAL A 51 0.04 11.55 26.14
N CYS A 52 -0.65 10.93 27.09
CA CYS A 52 -0.14 10.93 28.46
C CYS A 52 0.54 9.59 28.81
N GLY A 53 0.72 8.69 27.83
CA GLY A 53 1.32 7.38 28.05
C GLY A 53 2.41 7.03 27.05
N ILE A 54 3.59 6.65 27.56
CA ILE A 54 4.74 6.04 26.85
C ILE A 54 4.29 4.90 25.90
N ASN A 55 3.18 4.25 26.23
CA ASN A 55 2.60 3.14 25.47
C ASN A 55 2.16 3.54 24.05
N LEU A 56 1.69 4.78 23.81
CA LEU A 56 1.24 5.16 22.46
C LEU A 56 2.42 5.37 21.51
N ILE A 57 3.48 6.06 21.96
CA ILE A 57 4.74 6.20 21.19
C ILE A 57 5.35 4.83 20.92
N ARG A 58 5.32 3.92 21.90
CA ARG A 58 5.77 2.54 21.71
C ARG A 58 4.98 1.83 20.64
N ILE A 59 3.65 1.90 20.65
CA ILE A 59 2.79 1.24 19.66
C ILE A 59 3.01 1.84 18.27
N LEU A 60 3.07 3.17 18.15
CA LEU A 60 3.32 3.85 16.89
C LEU A 60 4.71 3.49 16.34
N GLY A 61 5.74 3.51 17.18
CA GLY A 61 7.10 3.13 16.81
C GLY A 61 7.22 1.65 16.43
N ILE A 62 6.54 0.74 17.12
CA ILE A 62 6.50 -0.69 16.74
C ILE A 62 5.79 -0.86 15.39
N ALA A 63 4.67 -0.17 15.16
CA ALA A 63 3.97 -0.22 13.89
C ALA A 63 4.86 0.27 12.73
N GLU A 64 5.62 1.35 12.94
CA GLU A 64 6.54 1.91 11.96
C GLU A 64 7.69 0.95 11.65
N VAL A 65 8.28 0.33 12.66
CA VAL A 65 9.33 -0.68 12.50
C VAL A 65 8.81 -1.90 11.74
N ILE A 66 7.63 -2.42 12.09
CA ILE A 66 7.04 -3.58 11.40
C ILE A 66 6.71 -3.23 9.95
N LEU A 67 6.13 -2.06 9.69
CA LEU A 67 5.79 -1.61 8.35
C LEU A 67 7.06 -1.42 7.49
N GLY A 68 8.10 -0.81 8.07
CA GLY A 68 9.39 -0.62 7.42
C GLY A 68 10.12 -1.94 7.11
N LEU A 69 10.19 -2.87 8.08
CA LEU A 69 10.83 -4.17 7.88
C LEU A 69 10.07 -5.02 6.86
N GLY A 70 8.73 -5.03 6.93
CA GLY A 70 7.88 -5.75 5.99
C GLY A 70 8.07 -5.26 4.55
N ALA A 71 8.12 -3.94 4.34
CA ALA A 71 8.37 -3.35 3.02
C ALA A 71 9.77 -3.72 2.48
N LEU A 72 10.79 -3.75 3.35
CA LEU A 72 12.15 -4.12 2.96
C LEU A 72 12.23 -5.58 2.49
N VAL A 73 11.59 -6.50 3.22
CA VAL A 73 11.56 -7.94 2.86
C VAL A 73 10.83 -8.18 1.54
N ILE A 74 9.71 -7.49 1.31
CA ILE A 74 8.95 -7.63 0.05
C ILE A 74 9.77 -7.12 -1.13
N GLN A 75 10.44 -5.96 -0.99
CA GLN A 75 11.30 -5.42 -2.05
C GLN A 75 12.53 -6.31 -2.32
N ALA A 76 13.15 -6.86 -1.27
CA ALA A 76 14.28 -7.78 -1.42
C ALA A 76 13.89 -9.03 -2.21
N ASN A 77 12.75 -9.65 -1.88
CA ASN A 77 12.23 -10.83 -2.59
C ASN A 77 11.92 -10.55 -4.06
N LEU A 78 11.28 -9.41 -4.36
CA LEU A 78 10.99 -9.03 -5.75
C LEU A 78 12.26 -8.74 -6.54
N THR A 79 13.26 -8.13 -5.91
CA THR A 79 14.56 -7.83 -6.53
C THR A 79 15.36 -9.10 -6.81
N GLU A 80 15.39 -10.04 -5.86
CA GLU A 80 16.05 -11.35 -6.04
C GLU A 80 15.40 -12.16 -7.16
N LYS A 81 14.06 -12.19 -7.21
CA LYS A 81 13.29 -12.86 -8.27
C LYS A 81 13.49 -12.25 -9.66
N GLN A 82 13.87 -10.98 -9.75
CA GLN A 82 14.25 -10.35 -11.02
C GLN A 82 15.70 -10.61 -11.42
N ARG A 83 16.59 -10.97 -10.47
CA ARG A 83 17.99 -11.32 -10.76
C ARG A 83 18.21 -12.78 -11.12
N THR A 84 17.32 -13.68 -10.71
CA THR A 84 17.40 -15.13 -11.00
C THR A 84 16.73 -15.54 -12.32
N PHE A 85 16.15 -14.59 -13.07
CA PHE A 85 15.47 -14.83 -14.34
C PHE A 85 16.22 -14.18 -15.51
#